data_AF-A0A2S7STA0-F1
#
_entry.id   AF-A0A2S7STA0-F1
#
_cell.length_a   1.000
_cell.length_b   1.000
_cell.length_c   1.000
_cell.angle_alpha   90.00
_cell.angle_beta   90.00
_cell.angle_gamma   90.00
#
_symmetry.space_group_name_H-M   'P 1'
#
loop_
_entity.id
_entity.type
_entity.pdbx_description
1 polymer ?
#
loop_
_entity_poly.entity_id
_entity_poly.type
_entity_poly.pdbx_seq_one_letter_code
_entity_poly.pdbx_strand_id
1 'polypeptide(L)'
;MSNSIPQVKLANVDSAHTTFATILTNPRLTTGLPNCKVTEFTISFTIKDGKTFGPYPTHGNMLTDEQKIVLKNIRNEHVRILVERINIRCDEQDFQPKNIVLDF
;
A
#
# COMPACT_ATOMS: atom_id res chain seq x y z
N MET A 1 14.97 -17.68 16.98
CA MET A 1 13.78 -16.85 16.72
C MET A 1 13.62 -16.78 15.21
N SER A 2 12.45 -17.10 14.66
CA SER A 2 12.25 -17.05 13.21
C SER A 2 12.29 -15.58 12.77
N ASN A 3 13.27 -15.20 11.94
CA ASN A 3 13.37 -13.88 11.31
C ASN A 3 12.28 -13.74 10.23
N SER A 4 11.01 -13.80 10.63
CA SER A 4 9.89 -13.59 9.72
C SER A 4 9.80 -12.10 9.40
N ILE A 5 9.99 -11.76 8.12
CA ILE A 5 9.79 -10.40 7.62
C ILE A 5 8.34 -9.97 7.98
N PRO A 6 8.16 -8.84 8.69
CA PRO A 6 6.83 -8.40 9.10
C PRO A 6 5.89 -8.20 7.91
N GLN A 7 4.65 -8.66 8.04
CA GLN A 7 3.63 -8.44 7.01
C GLN A 7 3.13 -7.00 7.05
N VAL A 8 2.83 -6.47 5.86
CA VAL A 8 2.29 -5.13 5.66
C VAL A 8 0.98 -5.22 4.90
N LYS A 9 -0.01 -4.42 5.31
CA LYS A 9 -1.33 -4.33 4.70
C LYS A 9 -1.65 -2.89 4.33
N LEU A 10 -2.22 -2.66 3.15
CA LEU A 10 -2.86 -1.40 2.80
C LEU A 10 -4.27 -1.38 3.41
N ALA A 11 -4.63 -0.28 4.07
CA ALA A 11 -5.95 -0.05 4.67
C ALA A 11 -6.38 -1.04 5.76
N ASN A 12 -5.44 -1.79 6.34
CA ASN A 12 -5.68 -2.80 7.38
C ASN A 12 -6.64 -3.92 6.95
N VAL A 13 -6.59 -4.33 5.69
CA VAL A 13 -7.49 -5.37 5.16
C VAL A 13 -6.73 -6.66 4.84
N ASP A 14 -7.27 -7.79 5.28
CA ASP A 14 -6.88 -9.14 4.87
C ASP A 14 -7.48 -9.46 3.49
N SER A 15 -7.00 -8.76 2.46
CA SER A 15 -7.09 -8.96 0.99
C SER A 15 -8.33 -9.59 0.29
N ALA A 16 -9.44 -9.95 0.94
CA ALA A 16 -10.62 -10.54 0.28
C ALA A 16 -11.76 -9.54 0.03
N HIS A 17 -11.80 -8.43 0.79
CA HIS A 17 -12.90 -7.44 0.73
C HIS A 17 -12.41 -5.99 0.80
N THR A 18 -11.18 -5.72 0.35
CA THR A 18 -10.75 -4.33 0.22
C THR A 18 -11.62 -3.64 -0.82
N THR A 19 -12.04 -2.41 -0.56
CA THR A 19 -12.73 -1.56 -1.54
C THR A 19 -12.01 -0.22 -1.63
N PHE A 20 -12.26 0.55 -2.69
CA PHE A 20 -11.82 1.94 -2.77
C PHE A 20 -12.25 2.76 -1.55
N ALA A 21 -13.47 2.54 -1.05
CA ALA A 21 -13.96 3.22 0.14
C ALA A 21 -13.13 2.86 1.38
N THR A 22 -12.79 1.58 1.57
CA THR A 22 -11.93 1.11 2.66
C THR A 22 -10.54 1.75 2.60
N ILE A 23 -9.96 1.85 1.40
CA ILE A 23 -8.66 2.50 1.22
C ILE A 23 -8.77 4.00 1.53
N LEU A 24 -9.83 4.67 1.09
CA LEU A 24 -10.00 6.10 1.33
C LEU A 24 -10.30 6.46 2.79
N THR A 25 -10.95 5.58 3.56
CA THR A 25 -11.19 5.79 5.00
C THR A 25 -9.97 5.49 5.86
N ASN A 26 -9.11 4.56 5.42
CA ASN A 26 -7.85 4.24 6.10
C ASN A 26 -6.68 4.24 5.09
N PRO A 27 -6.27 5.41 4.55
CA PRO A 27 -5.34 5.49 3.42
C PRO A 27 -3.89 5.33 3.86
N ARG A 28 -3.56 4.22 4.50
CA ARG A 28 -2.22 3.94 5.02
C ARG A 28 -1.82 2.48 4.94
N LEU A 29 -0.52 2.23 4.91
CA LEU A 29 0.07 0.94 5.18
C LEU A 29 0.17 0.73 6.70
N THR A 30 -0.02 -0.51 7.11
CA THR A 30 0.01 -0.95 8.51
C THR A 30 0.85 -2.20 8.64
N THR A 31 1.60 -2.29 9.73
CA THR A 31 2.40 -3.46 10.11
C THR A 31 1.58 -4.28 11.11
N GLY A 32 1.71 -5.62 11.06
CA GLY A 32 1.09 -6.50 12.07
C GLY A 32 1.81 -6.50 13.42
N LEU A 33 2.92 -5.77 13.55
CA LEU A 33 3.80 -5.78 14.72
C LEU A 33 3.93 -4.37 15.32
N PRO A 34 3.75 -4.20 16.64
CA PRO A 34 3.65 -2.90 17.30
C PRO A 34 4.95 -2.08 17.28
N ASN A 35 6.10 -2.74 17.21
CA ASN A 35 7.43 -2.14 17.15
C ASN A 35 7.90 -1.84 15.72
N CYS A 36 7.08 -2.12 14.70
CA CYS A 36 7.41 -1.91 13.30
C CYS A 36 6.67 -0.71 12.72
N LYS A 37 7.35 0.14 11.96
CA LYS A 37 6.74 1.26 11.21
C LYS A 37 7.14 1.21 9.75
N VAL A 38 6.21 1.53 8.85
CA VAL A 38 6.51 1.75 7.43
C VAL A 38 7.18 3.12 7.29
N THR A 39 8.35 3.16 6.68
CA THR A 39 9.16 4.36 6.49
C THR A 39 9.00 4.93 5.09
N GLU A 40 8.84 4.08 4.09
CA GLU A 40 8.57 4.48 2.71
C GLU A 40 7.95 3.34 1.90
N PHE A 41 7.31 3.68 0.79
CA PHE A 41 6.80 2.75 -0.21
C PHE A 41 6.63 3.44 -1.56
N THR A 42 6.47 2.65 -2.62
CA THR A 42 6.08 3.13 -3.95
C THR A 42 4.71 2.55 -4.30
N ILE A 43 3.78 3.38 -4.78
CA ILE A 43 2.44 2.94 -5.19
C ILE A 43 2.15 3.30 -6.65
N SER A 44 1.52 2.38 -7.38
CA SER A 44 1.04 2.57 -8.75
C SER A 44 -0.39 2.06 -8.90
N PHE A 45 -1.16 2.70 -9.77
CA PHE A 45 -2.54 2.32 -10.10
C PHE A 45 -2.65 2.05 -11.60
N THR A 46 -3.05 0.85 -12.00
CA THR A 46 -3.24 0.47 -13.41
C THR A 46 -4.71 0.19 -13.67
N ILE A 47 -5.31 0.90 -14.61
CA ILE A 47 -6.69 0.61 -15.07
C ILE A 47 -6.67 -0.43 -16.20
N LYS A 48 -7.81 -1.09 -16.46
CA LYS A 48 -7.95 -2.20 -17.42
C LYS A 48 -7.45 -1.91 -18.84
N ASP A 49 -7.50 -0.65 -19.29
CA ASP A 49 -6.99 -0.23 -20.60
C ASP A 49 -5.45 -0.21 -20.68
N GLY A 50 -4.76 -0.54 -19.58
CA GLY A 50 -3.31 -0.57 -19.47
C GLY A 50 -2.69 0.78 -19.07
N LYS A 51 -3.50 1.83 -18.87
CA LYS A 51 -3.00 3.11 -18.39
C LYS A 51 -2.59 3.00 -16.92
N THR A 52 -1.36 3.43 -16.64
CA THR A 52 -0.79 3.45 -15.29
C THR A 52 -0.61 4.88 -14.78
N PHE A 53 -1.02 5.10 -13.55
CA PHE A 53 -0.76 6.30 -12.76
C PHE A 53 0.31 5.98 -11.72
N GLY A 54 1.37 6.79 -11.65
CA GLY A 54 2.57 6.53 -10.85
C GLY A 54 3.76 6.07 -11.71
N PRO A 55 4.81 5.50 -11.10
CA PRO A 55 4.95 5.19 -9.69
C PRO A 55 5.05 6.43 -8.80
N TYR A 56 4.43 6.38 -7.63
CA TYR A 56 4.50 7.44 -6.61
C TYR A 56 5.35 6.99 -5.42
N PRO A 57 6.60 7.48 -5.30
CA PRO A 57 7.38 7.34 -4.07
C PRO A 57 6.67 8.08 -2.93
N THR A 58 6.58 7.42 -1.77
CA THR A 58 5.85 7.94 -0.61
C THR A 58 6.69 7.75 0.64
N HIS A 59 6.90 8.83 1.39
CA HIS A 59 7.54 8.79 2.69
C HIS A 59 6.50 8.66 3.80
N GLY A 60 6.81 7.85 4.80
CA GLY A 60 5.88 7.43 5.84
C GLY A 60 4.94 6.33 5.36
N ASN A 61 3.86 6.13 6.12
CA ASN A 61 2.91 5.05 5.87
C ASN A 61 1.60 5.52 5.23
N MET A 62 1.38 6.82 5.05
CA MET A 62 0.11 7.39 4.58
C MET A 62 0.17 7.68 3.07
N LEU A 63 -0.91 7.37 2.35
CA LEU A 63 -1.10 7.83 0.98
C LEU A 63 -1.19 9.36 0.95
N THR A 64 -0.59 9.96 -0.08
CA THR A 64 -0.66 11.40 -0.32
C THR A 64 -2.03 11.82 -0.84
N ASP A 65 -2.33 13.12 -0.80
CA ASP A 65 -3.60 13.62 -1.33
C ASP A 65 -3.70 13.44 -2.85
N GLU A 66 -2.59 13.54 -3.58
CA GLU A 66 -2.53 13.22 -5.01
C GLU A 66 -2.96 11.77 -5.27
N GLN A 67 -2.40 10.81 -4.53
CA GLN A 67 -2.75 9.39 -4.66
C GLN A 67 -4.22 9.14 -4.34
N LYS A 68 -4.76 9.80 -3.31
CA LYS A 68 -6.20 9.72 -2.98
C LYS A 68 -7.07 10.31 -4.09
N ILE A 69 -6.64 11.39 -4.74
CA ILE A 69 -7.36 12.00 -5.87
C ILE A 69 -7.38 11.05 -7.06
N VAL A 70 -6.23 10.48 -7.43
CA VAL A 70 -6.13 9.46 -8.49
C VAL A 70 -7.08 8.31 -8.18
N LEU A 71 -7.02 7.76 -6.97
CA LEU A 71 -7.87 6.67 -6.52
C LEU A 71 -9.37 7.01 -6.62
N LYS A 72 -9.77 8.23 -6.26
CA LYS A 72 -11.16 8.70 -6.39
C LYS A 72 -11.60 8.82 -7.85
N ASN A 73 -10.70 9.16 -8.76
CA ASN A 73 -11.00 9.38 -10.19
C ASN A 73 -11.14 8.05 -10.95
N ILE A 74 -10.41 7.00 -10.53
CA ILE A 74 -10.43 5.68 -11.18
C ILE A 74 -11.36 4.67 -10.52
N ARG A 75 -12.12 5.06 -9.47
CA ARG A 75 -12.91 4.14 -8.63
C ARG A 75 -14.02 3.36 -9.34
N ASN A 76 -14.41 3.78 -10.55
CA ASN A 76 -15.45 3.12 -11.36
C ASN A 76 -14.85 2.21 -12.44
N GLU A 77 -13.53 2.12 -12.50
CA GLU A 77 -12.80 1.26 -13.42
C GLU A 77 -12.38 -0.04 -12.72
N HIS A 78 -12.01 -1.04 -13.51
CA HIS A 78 -11.25 -2.17 -12.99
C HIS A 78 -9.79 -1.73 -12.81
N VAL A 79 -9.30 -1.78 -11.57
CA VAL A 79 -8.01 -1.21 -11.15
C VAL A 79 -7.17 -2.26 -10.44
N ARG A 80 -5.92 -2.35 -10.88
CA ARG A 80 -4.85 -3.00 -10.15
C ARG A 80 -4.03 -1.97 -9.39
N ILE A 81 -3.91 -2.15 -8.07
CA ILE A 81 -3.03 -1.37 -7.21
C ILE A 81 -1.79 -2.21 -6.91
N LEU A 82 -0.62 -1.68 -7.22
CA LEU A 82 0.67 -2.26 -6.87
C LEU A 82 1.34 -1.37 -5.82
N VAL A 83 1.69 -1.95 -4.68
CA VAL A 83 2.56 -1.32 -3.68
C VAL A 83 3.86 -2.11 -3.60
N GLU A 84 4.97 -1.46 -3.85
CA GLU A 84 6.30 -2.07 -3.94
C GLU A 84 7.35 -1.20 -3.24
N ARG A 85 8.59 -1.71 -3.16
CA ARG A 85 9.70 -1.04 -2.47
C ARG A 85 9.31 -0.56 -1.07
N ILE A 86 8.53 -1.38 -0.37
CA ILE A 86 8.08 -1.09 0.98
C ILE A 86 9.30 -1.24 1.88
N ASN A 87 9.58 -0.21 2.67
CA ASN A 87 10.59 -0.26 3.72
C ASN A 87 9.91 -0.14 5.07
N ILE A 88 10.31 -0.99 6.01
CA ILE A 88 9.84 -0.93 7.38
C ILE A 88 11.02 -0.95 8.34
N ARG A 89 10.91 -0.21 9.44
CA ARG A 89 11.90 -0.21 10.52
C ARG A 89 11.29 -0.80 11.78
N CYS A 90 11.90 -1.85 12.32
CA CYS A 90 11.53 -2.50 13.58
C CYS A 90 12.75 -2.61 14.48
N ASP A 91 12.68 -2.11 15.73
CA ASP A 91 13.80 -2.16 16.68
C ASP A 91 15.17 -1.82 16.06
N GLU A 92 15.20 -0.73 15.27
CA GLU A 92 16.39 -0.23 14.56
C GLU A 92 16.89 -1.06 13.38
N GLN A 93 16.20 -2.13 13.01
CA GLN A 93 16.49 -2.93 11.83
C GLN A 93 15.51 -2.60 10.70
N ASP A 94 16.04 -2.47 9.49
CA ASP A 94 15.24 -2.23 8.29
C ASP A 94 14.90 -3.56 7.61
N PHE A 95 13.67 -3.69 7.14
CA PHE A 95 13.18 -4.86 6.40
C PHE A 95 12.45 -4.42 5.13
N GLN A 96 12.49 -5.29 4.13
CA GLN A 96 11.76 -5.12 2.87
C GLN A 96 10.74 -6.26 2.72
N PRO A 97 9.47 -6.04 3.09
CA PRO A 97 8.41 -7.02 2.88
C PRO A 97 8.06 -7.19 1.40
N LYS A 98 7.25 -8.22 1.13
CA LYS A 98 6.74 -8.49 -0.22
C LYS A 98 5.83 -7.36 -0.70
N ASN A 99 5.75 -7.23 -2.03
CA ASN A 99 4.82 -6.33 -2.68
C ASN A 99 3.37 -6.67 -2.32
N ILE A 100 2.52 -5.65 -2.27
CA ILE A 100 1.07 -5.78 -2.12
C ILE A 100 0.46 -5.59 -3.51
N VAL A 101 -0.41 -6.52 -3.92
CA VAL A 101 -1.19 -6.40 -5.15
C VAL A 101 -2.66 -6.53 -4.78
N LEU A 102 -3.47 -5.57 -5.20
CA LEU A 102 -4.92 -5.58 -5.05
C LEU A 102 -5.56 -5.37 -6.41
N ASP A 103 -6.54 -6.19 -6.75
CA ASP A 103 -7.29 -6.13 -8.00
C ASP A 103 -8.77 -5.93 -7.67
N PHE A 104 -9.39 -4.88 -8.25
CA PHE A 104 -10.80 -4.50 -8.09
C PHE A 104 -11.45 -4.39 -9.46
#